data_AF-A0A915XZR8-F1
#
_entry.id   AF-A0A915XZR8-F1
#
_cell.length_a   1.000
_cell.length_b   1.000
_cell.length_c   1.000
_cell.angle_alpha   90.00
_cell.angle_beta   90.00
_cell.angle_gamma   90.00
#
_symmetry.space_group_name_H-M   'P 1'
#
loop_
_entity.id
_entity.type
_entity.pdbx_description
1 polymer ?
#
loop_
_entity_poly.entity_id
_entity_poly.type
_entity_poly.pdbx_seq_one_letter_code
_entity_poly.pdbx_strand_id
1 'polypeptide(L)'
;MGGRPVSFRRDLIRRVLDVLTSGESCSLVGIGSSGKSNVARHLARRDVLAYHLGARAAACLSVLVNCTDLTEYTPVALHRLMLDALVRALQDAVPSPNGATAKVVALRDQAIASASAERARINLKDAFATVFRSGFDQLFVLLDDFDPVAQRAPTATLNGLRPFRDDHKRKLMYATFTRRELAYLRAEAQFQEFYELVAAHTIAIGPYGDDDARALVRELSEQWGIGGLSPAAVETLLAWSGNHPGLLRAILTAMHREPSIRVGATETLSRLQSHCDVLPECGHIWESLEAEEQAALIAVACGTAPTERDGLRSLEAKGVIHTRAGGYAIRSPIFAAFVASQLPSQAGRGSFEFDSARNEVRINGYPIRDLSLVELSLLRRICERYPKPVSRADLLADMLSHESLARQYGGSPEARLSQYLAGLKRRLDLIKLDCLRIYPDGACQLVL
;
A
#
# COMPACT_ATOMS: atom_id res chain seq x y z
N MET A 1 -13.33 -18.30 -15.00
CA MET A 1 -12.04 -18.19 -14.28
C MET A 1 -12.16 -19.02 -13.01
N GLY A 2 -11.39 -20.11 -12.89
CA GLY A 2 -11.40 -20.92 -11.68
C GLY A 2 -10.90 -20.11 -10.50
N GLY A 3 -11.63 -20.08 -9.38
CA GLY A 3 -11.17 -19.42 -8.16
C GLY A 3 -9.89 -20.07 -7.64
N ARG A 4 -9.07 -19.32 -6.88
CA ARG A 4 -7.88 -19.86 -6.21
C ARG A 4 -8.21 -21.14 -5.41
N PRO A 5 -7.30 -22.12 -5.29
CA PRO A 5 -7.55 -23.31 -4.49
C PRO A 5 -7.82 -22.94 -3.02
N VAL A 6 -8.63 -23.73 -2.32
CA VAL A 6 -8.97 -23.50 -0.89
C VAL A 6 -7.76 -23.52 0.05
N SER A 7 -6.64 -24.07 -0.41
CA SER A 7 -5.35 -24.08 0.28
C SER A 7 -4.50 -22.82 0.05
N PHE A 8 -4.95 -21.86 -0.77
CA PHE A 8 -4.18 -20.65 -1.08
C PHE A 8 -3.80 -19.89 0.19
N ARG A 9 -2.50 -19.59 0.36
CA ARG A 9 -1.93 -18.94 1.55
C ARG A 9 -2.36 -19.61 2.87
N ARG A 10 -2.43 -20.94 2.89
CA ARG A 10 -2.97 -21.77 3.99
C ARG A 10 -2.58 -21.27 5.39
N ASP A 11 -1.29 -21.05 5.62
CA ASP A 11 -0.79 -20.70 6.96
C ASP A 11 -1.22 -19.31 7.43
N LEU A 12 -1.23 -18.33 6.50
CA LEU A 12 -1.75 -16.99 6.78
C LEU A 12 -3.24 -17.05 7.07
N ILE A 13 -4.01 -17.74 6.22
CA ILE A 13 -5.46 -17.88 6.37
C ILE A 13 -5.81 -18.53 7.71
N ARG A 14 -5.12 -19.61 8.07
CA ARG A 14 -5.30 -20.28 9.36
C ARG A 14 -5.03 -19.32 10.52
N ARG A 15 -3.90 -18.60 10.50
CA ARG A 15 -3.55 -17.64 11.55
C ARG A 15 -4.62 -16.54 11.72
N VAL A 16 -5.14 -16.02 10.62
CA VAL A 16 -6.20 -15.00 10.63
C VAL A 16 -7.49 -15.58 11.22
N LEU A 17 -7.89 -16.77 10.77
CA LEU A 17 -9.10 -17.42 11.26
C LEU A 17 -8.98 -17.84 12.73
N ASP A 18 -7.80 -18.23 13.22
CA ASP A 18 -7.58 -18.52 14.64
C ASP A 18 -7.86 -17.28 15.50
N VAL A 19 -7.40 -16.10 15.08
CA VAL A 19 -7.69 -14.83 15.77
C VAL A 19 -9.18 -14.53 15.72
N LEU A 20 -9.78 -14.51 14.53
CA LEU A 20 -11.19 -14.15 14.35
C LEU A 20 -12.13 -15.11 15.09
N THR A 21 -11.87 -16.41 15.05
CA THR A 21 -12.72 -17.41 15.72
C THR A 21 -12.55 -17.43 17.23
N SER A 22 -11.44 -16.90 17.77
CA SER A 22 -11.29 -16.68 19.22
C SER A 22 -12.18 -15.54 19.74
N GLY A 23 -12.70 -14.73 18.81
CA GLY A 23 -13.55 -13.59 19.07
C GLY A 23 -12.79 -12.26 19.05
N GLU A 24 -11.55 -12.25 18.56
CA GLU A 24 -10.70 -11.06 18.48
C GLU A 24 -10.68 -10.48 17.06
N SER A 25 -10.42 -9.18 16.96
CA SER A 25 -10.22 -8.48 15.68
C SER A 25 -8.72 -8.38 15.36
N CYS A 26 -8.37 -8.14 14.10
CA CYS A 26 -6.97 -8.09 13.68
C CYS A 26 -6.71 -7.05 12.58
N SER A 27 -5.45 -6.62 12.48
CA SER A 27 -4.96 -5.79 11.39
C SER A 27 -4.03 -6.60 10.51
N LEU A 28 -4.35 -6.71 9.22
CA LEU A 28 -3.50 -7.32 8.22
C LEU A 28 -2.73 -6.26 7.45
N VAL A 29 -1.41 -6.28 7.56
CA VAL A 29 -0.53 -5.28 6.96
C VAL A 29 0.36 -5.95 5.93
N GLY A 30 0.40 -5.42 4.72
CA GLY A 30 1.22 -6.01 3.66
C GLY A 30 1.77 -4.97 2.72
N ILE A 31 3.03 -5.15 2.32
CA ILE A 31 3.71 -4.29 1.35
C ILE A 31 2.95 -4.21 0.02
N GLY A 32 3.32 -3.24 -0.82
CA GLY A 32 2.78 -3.03 -2.15
C GLY A 32 2.69 -4.35 -2.91
N SER A 33 1.55 -4.60 -3.57
CA SER A 33 1.32 -5.80 -4.40
C SER A 33 1.51 -7.18 -3.75
N SER A 34 1.62 -7.29 -2.42
CA SER A 34 1.64 -8.58 -1.67
C SER A 34 0.37 -9.43 -1.84
N GLY A 35 -0.69 -8.91 -2.46
CA GLY A 35 -1.93 -9.64 -2.70
C GLY A 35 -2.93 -9.58 -1.54
N LYS A 36 -2.94 -8.50 -0.76
CA LYS A 36 -3.89 -8.27 0.35
C LYS A 36 -5.35 -8.49 -0.05
N SER A 37 -5.82 -7.85 -1.11
CA SER A 37 -7.19 -8.01 -1.61
C SER A 37 -7.49 -9.44 -2.09
N ASN A 38 -6.46 -10.19 -2.52
CA ASN A 38 -6.61 -11.60 -2.83
C ASN A 38 -6.83 -12.44 -1.57
N VAL A 39 -6.19 -12.08 -0.44
CA VAL A 39 -6.44 -12.70 0.87
C VAL A 39 -7.85 -12.35 1.38
N ALA A 40 -8.24 -11.07 1.32
CA ALA A 40 -9.57 -10.62 1.76
C ALA A 40 -10.69 -11.35 0.99
N ARG A 41 -10.60 -11.38 -0.35
CA ARG A 41 -11.53 -12.14 -1.21
C ARG A 41 -11.50 -13.64 -0.94
N HIS A 42 -10.34 -14.21 -0.59
CA HIS A 42 -10.24 -15.63 -0.28
C HIS A 42 -10.92 -15.97 1.05
N LEU A 43 -10.67 -15.18 2.11
CA LEU A 43 -11.32 -15.31 3.43
C LEU A 43 -12.83 -15.13 3.39
N ALA A 44 -13.35 -14.40 2.40
CA ALA A 44 -14.78 -14.19 2.21
C ALA A 44 -15.52 -15.44 1.71
N ARG A 45 -14.83 -16.40 1.11
CA ARG A 45 -15.46 -17.55 0.46
C ARG A 45 -15.92 -18.62 1.44
N ARG A 46 -17.13 -19.15 1.22
CA ARG A 46 -17.73 -20.21 2.04
C ARG A 46 -16.94 -21.52 2.02
N ASP A 47 -16.43 -21.92 0.86
CA ASP A 47 -15.65 -23.15 0.70
C ASP A 47 -14.29 -23.08 1.42
N VAL A 48 -13.67 -21.90 1.47
CA VAL A 48 -12.45 -21.65 2.24
C VAL A 48 -12.73 -21.76 3.74
N LEU A 49 -13.80 -21.13 4.24
CA LEU A 49 -14.20 -21.30 5.64
C LEU A 49 -14.46 -22.77 5.97
N ALA A 50 -15.19 -23.50 5.12
CA ALA A 50 -15.47 -24.92 5.31
C ALA A 50 -14.18 -25.76 5.37
N TYR A 51 -13.22 -25.49 4.50
CA TYR A 51 -11.93 -26.18 4.47
C TYR A 51 -11.12 -25.96 5.76
N HIS A 52 -11.06 -24.74 6.28
CA HIS A 52 -10.22 -24.42 7.45
C HIS A 52 -10.92 -24.62 8.80
N LEU A 53 -12.24 -24.42 8.87
CA LEU A 53 -13.02 -24.46 10.12
C LEU A 53 -13.86 -25.74 10.28
N GLY A 54 -13.98 -26.56 9.23
CA GLY A 54 -14.83 -27.76 9.23
C GLY A 54 -16.29 -27.41 9.55
N ALA A 55 -16.90 -28.14 10.48
CA ALA A 55 -18.30 -27.95 10.87
C ALA A 55 -18.62 -26.54 11.41
N ARG A 56 -17.63 -25.86 12.01
CA ARG A 56 -17.82 -24.49 12.56
C ARG A 56 -18.10 -23.47 11.46
N ALA A 57 -17.69 -23.73 10.21
CA ALA A 57 -17.91 -22.82 9.09
C ALA A 57 -19.41 -22.51 8.83
N ALA A 58 -20.31 -23.44 9.16
CA ALA A 58 -21.74 -23.24 9.02
C ALA A 58 -22.25 -22.08 9.89
N ALA A 59 -21.65 -21.85 11.05
CA ALA A 59 -22.03 -20.80 12.00
C ALA A 59 -21.22 -19.50 11.84
N CYS A 60 -20.24 -19.46 10.93
CA CYS A 60 -19.46 -18.24 10.65
C CYS A 60 -19.95 -17.59 9.36
N LEU A 61 -19.91 -16.27 9.26
CA LEU A 61 -20.14 -15.52 8.02
C LEU A 61 -19.01 -14.51 7.82
N SER A 62 -18.33 -14.56 6.67
CA SER A 62 -17.36 -13.53 6.27
C SER A 62 -18.03 -12.51 5.35
N VAL A 63 -17.80 -11.23 5.59
CA VAL A 63 -18.37 -10.11 4.83
C VAL A 63 -17.24 -9.26 4.29
N LEU A 64 -17.06 -9.28 2.97
CA LEU A 64 -16.06 -8.44 2.30
C LEU A 64 -16.62 -7.04 2.03
N VAL A 65 -16.03 -6.05 2.69
CA VAL A 65 -16.29 -4.64 2.52
C VAL A 65 -15.11 -4.04 1.74
N ASN A 66 -15.31 -3.77 0.46
CA ASN A 66 -14.28 -3.17 -0.39
C ASN A 66 -14.28 -1.65 -0.24
N CYS A 67 -13.34 -1.09 0.53
CA CYS A 67 -13.34 0.34 0.84
C CYS A 67 -12.98 1.23 -0.36
N THR A 68 -12.50 0.67 -1.48
CA THR A 68 -12.33 1.42 -2.74
C THR A 68 -13.65 1.90 -3.33
N ASP A 69 -14.77 1.27 -2.94
CA ASP A 69 -16.10 1.61 -3.44
C ASP A 69 -16.66 2.88 -2.76
N LEU A 70 -15.96 3.44 -1.76
CA LEU A 70 -16.33 4.70 -1.12
C LEU A 70 -15.93 5.90 -1.97
N THR A 71 -16.93 6.70 -2.35
CA THR A 71 -16.72 8.05 -2.93
C THR A 71 -16.43 9.09 -1.85
N GLU A 72 -17.01 8.92 -0.66
CA GLU A 72 -16.86 9.78 0.49
C GLU A 72 -16.59 8.95 1.75
N TYR A 73 -15.79 9.50 2.68
CA TYR A 73 -15.36 8.80 3.89
C TYR A 73 -16.24 9.15 5.10
N THR A 74 -17.55 9.23 4.91
CA THR A 74 -18.52 9.62 5.95
C THR A 74 -19.14 8.40 6.66
N PRO A 75 -19.71 8.55 7.88
CA PRO A 75 -20.40 7.45 8.56
C PRO A 75 -21.53 6.84 7.72
N VAL A 76 -22.31 7.67 7.02
CA VAL A 76 -23.42 7.19 6.19
C VAL A 76 -22.92 6.36 5.01
N ALA A 77 -21.84 6.79 4.34
CA ALA A 77 -21.26 6.06 3.22
C ALA A 77 -20.69 4.70 3.66
N LEU A 78 -19.92 4.69 4.77
CA LEU A 78 -19.36 3.44 5.30
C LEU A 78 -20.45 2.46 5.76
N HIS A 79 -21.45 2.91 6.50
CA HIS A 79 -22.53 2.03 6.97
C HIS A 79 -23.36 1.46 5.81
N ARG A 80 -23.63 2.24 4.77
CA ARG A 80 -24.29 1.76 3.55
C ARG A 80 -23.47 0.71 2.83
N LEU A 81 -22.17 0.95 2.66
CA LEU A 81 -21.28 -0.02 2.04
C LEU A 81 -21.23 -1.35 2.82
N MET A 82 -21.23 -1.28 4.15
CA MET A 82 -21.30 -2.47 5.01
C MET A 82 -22.64 -3.21 4.87
N LEU A 83 -23.76 -2.49 4.79
CA LEU A 83 -25.08 -3.07 4.51
C LEU A 83 -25.13 -3.78 3.14
N ASP A 84 -24.57 -3.15 2.11
CA ASP A 84 -24.47 -3.74 0.77
C ASP A 84 -23.64 -5.02 0.79
N ALA A 85 -22.51 -5.01 1.49
CA ALA A 85 -21.64 -6.17 1.65
C ALA A 85 -22.33 -7.30 2.43
N LEU A 86 -23.09 -6.97 3.47
CA LEU A 86 -23.87 -7.94 4.25
C LEU A 86 -24.93 -8.63 3.39
N VAL A 87 -25.65 -7.87 2.55
CA VAL A 87 -26.64 -8.45 1.63
C VAL A 87 -25.99 -9.47 0.71
N ARG A 88 -24.87 -9.11 0.06
CA ARG A 88 -24.14 -10.02 -0.84
C ARG A 88 -23.70 -11.29 -0.11
N ALA A 89 -23.07 -11.13 1.06
CA ALA A 89 -22.60 -12.26 1.85
C ALA A 89 -23.74 -13.21 2.29
N LEU A 90 -24.91 -12.67 2.65
CA LEU A 90 -26.09 -13.47 3.00
C LEU A 90 -26.68 -14.21 1.80
N GLN A 91 -26.76 -13.56 0.64
CA GLN A 91 -27.23 -14.17 -0.60
C GLN A 91 -26.34 -15.34 -1.02
N ASP A 92 -25.02 -15.18 -0.89
CA ASP A 92 -24.05 -16.23 -1.17
C ASP A 92 -24.10 -17.37 -0.15
N ALA A 93 -24.34 -17.06 1.14
CA ALA A 93 -24.37 -18.05 2.21
C ALA A 93 -25.69 -18.84 2.28
N VAL A 94 -26.81 -18.22 1.90
CA VAL A 94 -28.14 -18.84 1.92
C VAL A 94 -28.82 -18.60 0.56
N PRO A 95 -28.65 -19.53 -0.40
CA PRO A 95 -29.10 -19.33 -1.78
C PRO A 95 -30.62 -19.25 -1.95
N SER A 96 -31.39 -19.77 -0.98
CA SER A 96 -32.85 -19.70 -0.99
C SER A 96 -33.35 -18.44 -0.28
N PRO A 97 -34.37 -17.75 -0.81
CA PRO A 97 -34.96 -16.59 -0.16
C PRO A 97 -35.34 -16.92 1.28
N ASN A 98 -34.68 -16.26 2.23
CA ASN A 98 -35.00 -16.38 3.64
C ASN A 98 -35.41 -15.00 4.19
N GLY A 99 -36.17 -15.01 5.30
CA GLY A 99 -36.67 -13.77 5.91
C GLY A 99 -35.56 -12.83 6.40
N ALA A 100 -34.38 -13.35 6.71
CA ALA A 100 -33.25 -12.54 7.16
C ALA A 100 -32.64 -11.73 6.01
N THR A 101 -32.35 -12.35 4.86
CA THR A 101 -31.84 -11.68 3.66
C THR A 101 -32.82 -10.61 3.19
N ALA A 102 -34.11 -10.92 3.10
CA ALA A 102 -35.13 -9.94 2.72
C ALA A 102 -35.18 -8.74 3.69
N LYS A 103 -35.07 -9.00 4.99
CA LYS A 103 -35.04 -7.94 6.00
C LYS A 103 -33.79 -7.06 5.91
N VAL A 104 -32.61 -7.65 5.71
CA VAL A 104 -31.36 -6.88 5.57
C VAL A 104 -31.36 -6.05 4.27
N VAL A 105 -31.94 -6.57 3.18
CA VAL A 105 -32.19 -5.80 1.95
C VAL A 105 -33.08 -4.59 2.23
N ALA A 106 -34.19 -4.76 2.95
CA ALA A 106 -35.07 -3.64 3.29
C ALA A 106 -34.37 -2.58 4.15
N LEU A 107 -33.54 -3.00 5.12
CA LEU A 107 -32.74 -2.09 5.95
C LEU A 107 -31.70 -1.31 5.12
N ARG A 108 -31.04 -1.96 4.16
CA ARG A 108 -30.15 -1.31 3.20
C ARG A 108 -30.91 -0.27 2.37
N ASP A 109 -32.03 -0.65 1.76
CA ASP A 109 -32.80 0.22 0.88
C ASP A 109 -33.32 1.46 1.63
N GLN A 110 -33.77 1.29 2.88
CA GLN A 110 -34.15 2.40 3.76
C GLN A 110 -32.96 3.31 4.11
N ALA A 111 -31.77 2.73 4.34
CA ALA A 111 -30.56 3.52 4.58
C ALA A 111 -30.17 4.33 3.34
N ILE A 112 -30.35 3.79 2.13
CA ILE A 112 -30.14 4.47 0.86
C ILE A 112 -31.17 5.60 0.65
N ALA A 113 -32.46 5.33 0.87
CA ALA A 113 -33.52 6.31 0.66
C ALA A 113 -33.46 7.49 1.62
N SER A 114 -33.09 7.25 2.89
CA SER A 114 -33.14 8.30 3.94
C SER A 114 -31.98 9.31 3.92
N ALA A 115 -30.83 8.97 3.31
CA ALA A 115 -29.60 9.79 3.35
C ALA A 115 -29.15 10.24 4.76
N SER A 116 -29.61 9.57 5.81
CA SER A 116 -29.32 9.93 7.20
C SER A 116 -28.25 9.03 7.81
N ALA A 117 -27.21 9.64 8.38
CA ALA A 117 -26.17 8.92 9.11
C ALA A 117 -26.74 8.11 10.29
N GLU A 118 -27.70 8.68 11.02
CA GLU A 118 -28.34 8.00 12.15
C GLU A 118 -29.20 6.82 11.69
N ARG A 119 -29.99 7.01 10.62
CA ARG A 119 -30.78 5.89 10.06
C ARG A 119 -29.88 4.77 9.54
N ALA A 120 -28.80 5.11 8.83
CA ALA A 120 -27.85 4.11 8.34
C ALA A 120 -27.18 3.33 9.50
N ARG A 121 -26.85 4.02 10.60
CA ARG A 121 -26.29 3.41 11.81
C ARG A 121 -27.29 2.44 12.48
N ILE A 122 -28.53 2.88 12.69
CA ILE A 122 -29.61 2.03 13.26
C ILE A 122 -29.84 0.80 12.37
N ASN A 123 -29.93 1.02 11.06
CA ASN A 123 -30.19 -0.06 10.10
C ASN A 123 -29.05 -1.07 10.05
N LEU A 124 -27.80 -0.63 10.15
CA LEU A 124 -26.65 -1.54 10.25
C LEU A 124 -26.68 -2.35 11.56
N LYS A 125 -27.02 -1.72 12.69
CA LYS A 125 -27.21 -2.42 13.97
C LYS A 125 -28.28 -3.50 13.86
N ASP A 126 -29.43 -3.16 13.29
CA ASP A 126 -30.55 -4.10 13.10
C ASP A 126 -30.21 -5.21 12.11
N ALA A 127 -29.37 -4.92 11.11
CA ALA A 127 -28.88 -5.91 10.16
C ALA A 127 -27.97 -6.93 10.86
N PHE A 128 -27.01 -6.51 11.67
CA PHE A 128 -26.19 -7.43 12.48
C PHE A 128 -27.04 -8.31 13.40
N ALA A 129 -27.99 -7.72 14.13
CA ALA A 129 -28.90 -8.48 14.97
C ALA A 129 -29.78 -9.47 14.17
N THR A 130 -30.11 -9.14 12.92
CA THR A 130 -30.85 -10.03 12.02
C THR A 130 -29.99 -11.19 11.53
N VAL A 131 -28.71 -10.94 11.18
CA VAL A 131 -27.75 -11.98 10.83
C VAL A 131 -27.56 -12.98 11.97
N PHE A 132 -27.33 -12.53 13.20
CA PHE A 132 -27.13 -13.45 14.33
C PHE A 132 -28.40 -14.27 14.65
N ARG A 133 -29.59 -13.68 14.53
CA ARG A 133 -30.86 -14.42 14.68
C ARG A 133 -31.12 -15.44 13.58
N SER A 134 -30.44 -15.33 12.44
CA SER A 134 -30.58 -16.28 11.33
C SER A 134 -29.73 -17.55 11.47
N GLY A 135 -28.95 -17.68 12.55
CA GLY A 135 -28.18 -18.89 12.87
C GLY A 135 -26.67 -18.76 12.71
N PHE A 136 -26.16 -17.58 12.37
CA PHE A 136 -24.72 -17.31 12.44
C PHE A 136 -24.33 -16.94 13.88
N ASP A 137 -23.28 -17.58 14.40
CA ASP A 137 -22.69 -17.26 15.70
C ASP A 137 -21.60 -16.20 15.60
N GLN A 138 -20.87 -16.17 14.48
CA GLN A 138 -19.73 -15.28 14.26
C GLN A 138 -19.80 -14.61 12.89
N LEU A 139 -19.47 -13.32 12.87
CA LEU A 139 -19.46 -12.45 11.71
C LEU A 139 -18.10 -11.76 11.60
N PHE A 140 -17.39 -12.03 10.51
CA PHE A 140 -16.08 -11.45 10.21
C PHE A 140 -16.24 -10.36 9.16
N VAL A 141 -16.10 -9.10 9.54
CA VAL A 141 -16.12 -7.95 8.60
C VAL A 141 -14.71 -7.69 8.12
N LEU A 142 -14.46 -7.97 6.85
CA LEU A 142 -13.18 -7.82 6.17
C LEU A 142 -13.16 -6.48 5.44
N LEU A 143 -12.44 -5.50 5.99
CA LEU A 143 -12.30 -4.13 5.46
C LEU A 143 -11.08 -4.09 4.52
N ASP A 144 -11.31 -4.31 3.22
CA ASP A 144 -10.26 -4.32 2.19
C ASP A 144 -9.91 -2.91 1.70
N ASP A 145 -8.63 -2.68 1.39
CA ASP A 145 -8.06 -1.37 1.01
C ASP A 145 -8.44 -0.24 2.00
N PHE A 146 -8.20 -0.48 3.29
CA PHE A 146 -8.67 0.39 4.37
C PHE A 146 -7.81 1.65 4.58
N ASP A 147 -6.64 1.78 3.92
CA ASP A 147 -5.74 2.94 4.10
C ASP A 147 -6.44 4.30 3.94
N PRO A 148 -7.23 4.56 2.88
CA PRO A 148 -7.88 5.85 2.70
C PRO A 148 -8.94 6.13 3.77
N VAL A 149 -9.62 5.08 4.26
CA VAL A 149 -10.62 5.22 5.34
C VAL A 149 -9.93 5.61 6.64
N ALA A 150 -8.85 4.92 7.00
CA ALA A 150 -8.06 5.25 8.19
C ALA A 150 -7.53 6.69 8.16
N GLN A 151 -7.08 7.16 6.99
CA GLN A 151 -6.52 8.51 6.82
C GLN A 151 -7.59 9.62 6.81
N ARG A 152 -8.70 9.40 6.10
CA ARG A 152 -9.61 10.48 5.67
C ARG A 152 -10.95 10.48 6.40
N ALA A 153 -11.41 9.35 6.93
CA ALA A 153 -12.70 9.31 7.62
C ALA A 153 -12.66 10.18 8.88
N PRO A 154 -13.74 10.86 9.27
CA PRO A 154 -13.82 11.52 10.57
C PRO A 154 -13.53 10.55 11.73
N THR A 155 -12.91 11.03 12.81
CA THR A 155 -12.66 10.25 14.03
C THR A 155 -13.91 9.52 14.53
N ALA A 156 -15.05 10.20 14.53
CA ALA A 156 -16.33 9.63 14.94
C ALA A 156 -16.78 8.45 14.06
N THR A 157 -16.39 8.42 12.78
CA THR A 157 -16.66 7.28 11.89
C THR A 157 -15.89 6.05 12.32
N LEU A 158 -14.59 6.18 12.57
CA LEU A 158 -13.73 5.05 12.95
C LEU A 158 -14.11 4.53 14.34
N ASN A 159 -14.15 5.42 15.34
CA ASN A 159 -14.52 5.05 16.71
C ASN A 159 -15.98 4.57 16.81
N GLY A 160 -16.84 5.00 15.88
CA GLY A 160 -18.22 4.52 15.74
C GLY A 160 -18.35 3.02 15.41
N LEU A 161 -17.26 2.34 15.04
CA LEU A 161 -17.24 0.89 14.85
C LEU A 161 -17.20 0.11 16.19
N ARG A 162 -16.66 0.72 17.26
CA ARG A 162 -16.54 0.08 18.59
C ARG A 162 -17.89 -0.28 19.21
N PRO A 163 -18.91 0.59 19.20
CA PRO A 163 -20.24 0.23 19.71
C PRO A 163 -20.85 -1.03 19.06
N PHE A 164 -20.71 -1.23 17.75
CA PHE A 164 -21.22 -2.44 17.09
C PHE A 164 -20.50 -3.70 17.60
N ARG A 165 -19.18 -3.61 17.81
CA ARG A 165 -18.35 -4.69 18.36
C ARG A 165 -18.75 -5.04 19.79
N ASP A 166 -19.06 -4.03 20.62
CA ASP A 166 -19.43 -4.18 22.02
C ASP A 166 -20.87 -4.69 22.20
N ASP A 167 -21.80 -4.32 21.31
CA ASP A 167 -23.16 -4.90 21.29
C ASP A 167 -23.14 -6.41 20.95
N HIS A 168 -22.07 -6.88 20.29
CA HIS A 168 -21.92 -8.25 19.78
C HIS A 168 -20.57 -8.85 20.16
N LYS A 169 -20.21 -8.77 21.46
CA LYS A 169 -18.93 -9.29 21.98
C LYS A 169 -18.68 -10.74 21.56
N ARG A 170 -17.48 -10.98 21.04
CA ARG A 170 -16.97 -12.27 20.51
C ARG A 170 -17.77 -12.83 19.31
N LYS A 171 -18.76 -12.11 18.81
CA LYS A 171 -19.60 -12.48 17.66
C LYS A 171 -19.31 -11.63 16.44
N LEU A 172 -19.12 -10.33 16.58
CA LEU A 172 -18.68 -9.44 15.50
C LEU A 172 -17.18 -9.18 15.62
N MET A 173 -16.41 -9.41 14.56
CA MET A 173 -14.98 -9.14 14.51
C MET A 173 -14.61 -8.37 13.23
N TYR A 174 -13.58 -7.53 13.32
CA TYR A 174 -13.06 -6.76 12.21
C TYR A 174 -11.69 -7.28 11.78
N ALA A 175 -11.46 -7.33 10.47
CA ALA A 175 -10.14 -7.52 9.88
C ALA A 175 -9.86 -6.37 8.93
N THR A 176 -8.88 -5.52 9.22
CA THR A 176 -8.46 -4.45 8.31
C THR A 176 -7.35 -4.93 7.39
N PHE A 177 -7.38 -4.55 6.11
CA PHE A 177 -6.29 -4.82 5.19
C PHE A 177 -5.69 -3.49 4.76
N THR A 178 -4.45 -3.24 5.19
CA THR A 178 -3.75 -1.98 4.91
C THR A 178 -2.36 -2.20 4.34
N ARG A 179 -1.82 -1.18 3.66
CA ARG A 179 -0.43 -1.21 3.14
C ARG A 179 0.57 -0.97 4.26
N ARG A 180 0.24 -0.03 5.14
CA ARG A 180 1.03 0.38 6.30
C ARG A 180 0.28 0.06 7.58
N GLU A 181 0.98 -0.01 8.71
CA GLU A 181 0.28 -0.18 9.98
C GLU A 181 -0.60 1.04 10.28
N LEU A 182 -1.70 0.85 10.99
CA LEU A 182 -2.68 1.92 11.23
C LEU A 182 -2.07 3.14 11.93
N ALA A 183 -1.11 2.92 12.84
CA ALA A 183 -0.39 3.98 13.55
C ALA A 183 0.41 4.91 12.61
N TYR A 184 0.84 4.41 11.45
CA TYR A 184 1.53 5.20 10.42
C TYR A 184 0.57 5.92 9.47
N LEU A 185 -0.68 5.50 9.41
CA LEU A 185 -1.72 6.10 8.58
C LEU A 185 -2.42 7.26 9.29
N ARG A 186 -2.52 7.18 10.62
CA ARG A 186 -3.13 8.20 11.47
C ARG A 186 -2.62 8.07 12.91
N ALA A 187 -2.54 9.19 13.63
CA ALA A 187 -2.18 9.18 15.04
C ALA A 187 -3.21 8.40 15.87
N GLU A 188 -2.73 7.44 16.68
CA GLU A 188 -3.57 6.51 17.44
C GLU A 188 -4.64 7.21 18.30
N ALA A 189 -4.27 8.31 18.97
CA ALA A 189 -5.18 9.09 19.81
C ALA A 189 -6.43 9.62 19.07
N GLN A 190 -6.37 9.75 17.74
CA GLN A 190 -7.51 10.21 16.94
C GLN A 190 -8.55 9.12 16.67
N PHE A 191 -8.24 7.84 16.90
CA PHE A 191 -9.16 6.72 16.64
C PHE A 191 -8.93 5.53 17.58
N GLN A 192 -8.50 5.82 18.81
CA GLN A 192 -8.05 4.85 19.80
C GLN A 192 -9.03 3.70 20.02
N GLU A 193 -10.33 3.99 20.11
CA GLU A 193 -11.38 2.99 20.34
C GLU A 193 -11.41 1.88 19.27
N PHE A 194 -11.17 2.27 18.01
CA PHE A 194 -11.08 1.31 16.91
C PHE A 194 -9.69 0.71 16.80
N TYR A 195 -8.64 1.51 17.01
CA TYR A 195 -7.25 1.05 16.97
C TYR A 195 -7.02 -0.11 17.94
N GLU A 196 -7.44 0.03 19.20
CA GLU A 196 -7.33 -1.00 20.23
C GLU A 196 -8.01 -2.32 19.85
N LEU A 197 -9.09 -2.27 19.06
CA LEU A 197 -9.77 -3.49 18.63
C LEU A 197 -8.90 -4.31 17.68
N VAL A 198 -8.22 -3.68 16.72
CA VAL A 198 -7.57 -4.38 15.60
C VAL A 198 -6.05 -4.48 15.76
N ALA A 199 -5.41 -3.55 16.46
CA ALA A 199 -3.96 -3.45 16.57
C ALA A 199 -3.36 -4.48 17.56
N ALA A 200 -4.17 -5.05 18.46
CA ALA A 200 -3.73 -6.12 19.35
C ALA A 200 -3.19 -7.35 18.58
N HIS A 201 -3.69 -7.56 17.36
CA HIS A 201 -3.26 -8.64 16.47
C HIS A 201 -2.90 -8.10 15.09
N THR A 202 -1.67 -7.59 14.96
CA THR A 202 -1.10 -7.22 13.65
C THR A 202 -0.47 -8.45 12.98
N ILE A 203 -0.95 -8.80 11.78
CA ILE A 203 -0.51 -9.94 10.99
C ILE A 203 0.07 -9.45 9.67
N ALA A 204 1.36 -9.70 9.47
CA ALA A 204 2.02 -9.34 8.21
C ALA A 204 1.59 -10.27 7.05
N ILE A 205 1.25 -9.68 5.91
CA ILE A 205 1.05 -10.36 4.63
C ILE A 205 2.35 -10.28 3.84
N GLY A 206 3.20 -11.30 4.03
CA GLY A 206 4.46 -11.43 3.30
C GLY A 206 4.31 -12.05 1.89
N PRO A 207 5.43 -12.41 1.25
CA PRO A 207 5.46 -13.15 -0.02
C PRO A 207 4.62 -14.43 -0.03
N TYR A 208 4.48 -15.03 -1.21
CA TYR A 208 3.86 -16.35 -1.33
C TYR A 208 4.77 -17.43 -0.73
N GLY A 209 4.14 -18.48 -0.18
CA GLY A 209 4.85 -19.75 0.00
C GLY A 209 5.13 -20.36 -1.37
N ASP A 210 6.08 -21.29 -1.45
CA ASP A 210 6.54 -21.78 -2.75
C ASP A 210 5.41 -22.41 -3.59
N ASP A 211 4.48 -23.14 -2.96
CA ASP A 211 3.34 -23.75 -3.66
C ASP A 211 2.43 -22.68 -4.30
N ASP A 212 2.12 -21.61 -3.58
CA ASP A 212 1.31 -20.49 -4.09
C ASP A 212 2.07 -19.73 -5.19
N ALA A 213 3.39 -19.56 -5.05
CA ALA A 213 4.24 -18.93 -6.05
C ALA A 213 4.31 -19.75 -7.34
N ARG A 214 4.53 -21.07 -7.23
CA ARG A 214 4.50 -22.00 -8.38
C ARG A 214 3.13 -22.04 -9.05
N ALA A 215 2.05 -22.00 -8.27
CA ALA A 215 0.69 -21.92 -8.81
C ALA A 215 0.48 -20.64 -9.63
N LEU A 216 0.95 -19.49 -9.14
CA LEU A 216 0.89 -18.22 -9.88
C LEU A 216 1.70 -18.29 -11.19
N VAL A 217 2.92 -18.84 -11.14
CA VAL A 217 3.74 -19.01 -12.36
C VAL A 217 3.00 -19.87 -13.38
N ARG A 218 2.44 -21.00 -12.94
CA ARG A 218 1.71 -21.91 -13.82
C ARG A 218 0.49 -21.23 -14.45
N GLU A 219 -0.36 -20.59 -13.63
CA GLU A 219 -1.56 -19.89 -14.08
C GLU A 219 -1.24 -18.83 -15.14
N LEU A 220 -0.27 -17.94 -14.86
CA LEU A 220 0.07 -16.86 -15.76
C LEU A 220 0.81 -17.35 -17.01
N SER A 221 1.66 -18.37 -16.89
CA SER A 221 2.38 -18.92 -18.04
C SER A 221 1.42 -19.60 -19.01
N GLU A 222 0.44 -20.35 -18.51
CA GLU A 222 -0.63 -20.94 -19.32
C GLU A 222 -1.49 -19.85 -19.96
N GLN A 223 -1.91 -18.85 -19.18
CA GLN A 223 -2.77 -17.76 -19.66
C GLN A 223 -2.09 -16.91 -20.74
N TRP A 224 -0.79 -16.65 -20.62
CA TRP A 224 -0.04 -15.77 -21.51
C TRP A 224 0.78 -16.52 -22.56
N GLY A 225 0.68 -17.85 -22.62
CA GLY A 225 1.40 -18.67 -23.58
C GLY A 225 2.92 -18.62 -23.40
N ILE A 226 3.41 -18.40 -22.17
CA ILE A 226 4.85 -18.49 -21.85
C ILE A 226 5.20 -19.98 -21.83
N GLY A 227 5.75 -20.48 -22.94
CA GLY A 227 5.93 -21.90 -23.17
C GLY A 227 6.90 -22.59 -22.20
N GLY A 228 6.54 -23.80 -21.75
CA GLY A 228 7.44 -24.87 -21.35
C GLY A 228 8.48 -24.54 -20.26
N LEU A 229 8.15 -23.68 -19.29
CA LEU A 229 9.06 -23.36 -18.19
C LEU A 229 9.47 -24.65 -17.46
N SER A 230 10.78 -24.96 -17.50
CA SER A 230 11.33 -26.09 -16.78
C SER A 230 11.21 -25.86 -15.26
N PRO A 231 11.22 -26.91 -14.43
CA PRO A 231 11.23 -26.75 -12.98
C PRO A 231 12.35 -25.83 -12.48
N ALA A 232 13.56 -25.95 -13.05
CA ALA A 232 14.69 -25.07 -12.73
C ALA A 232 14.43 -23.60 -13.12
N ALA A 233 13.74 -23.36 -14.24
CA ALA A 233 13.36 -22.02 -14.64
C ALA A 233 12.35 -21.41 -13.65
N VAL A 234 11.37 -22.20 -13.20
CA VAL A 234 10.41 -21.79 -12.17
C VAL A 234 11.14 -21.43 -10.88
N GLU A 235 12.01 -22.29 -10.35
CA GLU A 235 12.79 -21.99 -9.14
C GLU A 235 13.63 -20.71 -9.27
N THR A 236 14.18 -20.44 -10.47
CA THR A 236 14.91 -19.19 -10.74
C THR A 236 14.01 -17.96 -10.65
N LEU A 237 12.78 -18.03 -11.17
CA LEU A 237 11.80 -16.94 -11.08
C LEU A 237 11.35 -16.69 -9.63
N LEU A 238 11.14 -17.77 -8.87
CA LEU A 238 10.84 -17.69 -7.44
C LEU A 238 11.98 -16.99 -6.68
N ALA A 239 13.22 -17.41 -6.93
CA ALA A 239 14.41 -16.79 -6.34
C ALA A 239 14.56 -15.31 -6.73
N TRP A 240 14.40 -14.95 -8.01
CA TRP A 240 14.51 -13.57 -8.47
C TRP A 240 13.45 -12.65 -7.89
N SER A 241 12.22 -13.13 -7.75
CA SER A 241 11.11 -12.38 -7.17
C SER A 241 11.10 -12.39 -5.64
N GLY A 242 11.87 -13.26 -4.99
CA GLY A 242 11.76 -13.50 -3.54
C GLY A 242 10.37 -14.02 -3.15
N ASN A 243 9.70 -14.75 -4.05
CA ASN A 243 8.28 -15.14 -3.99
C ASN A 243 7.29 -13.97 -3.88
N HIS A 244 7.71 -12.72 -4.13
CA HIS A 244 6.81 -11.58 -4.06
C HIS A 244 5.85 -11.62 -5.26
N PRO A 245 4.51 -11.72 -5.04
CA PRO A 245 3.58 -11.98 -6.13
C PRO A 245 3.51 -10.86 -7.18
N GLY A 246 3.69 -9.61 -6.77
CA GLY A 246 3.76 -8.49 -7.69
C GLY A 246 5.01 -8.53 -8.56
N LEU A 247 6.18 -8.81 -7.98
CA LEU A 247 7.44 -8.92 -8.74
C LEU A 247 7.41 -10.14 -9.66
N LEU A 248 6.90 -11.27 -9.18
CA LEU A 248 6.77 -12.47 -9.99
C LEU A 248 5.88 -12.23 -11.23
N ARG A 249 4.75 -11.54 -11.05
CA ARG A 249 3.89 -11.10 -12.15
C ARG A 249 4.62 -10.12 -13.08
N ALA A 250 5.34 -9.14 -12.54
CA ALA A 250 6.09 -8.18 -13.34
C ALA A 250 7.18 -8.83 -14.22
N ILE A 251 7.91 -9.80 -13.67
CA ILE A 251 8.91 -10.58 -14.41
C ILE A 251 8.24 -11.38 -15.54
N LEU A 252 7.13 -12.07 -15.26
CA LEU A 252 6.39 -12.82 -16.28
C LEU A 252 5.80 -11.90 -17.36
N THR A 253 5.32 -10.71 -17.00
CA THR A 253 4.88 -9.68 -17.95
C THR A 253 6.02 -9.25 -18.87
N ALA A 254 7.21 -8.99 -18.30
CA ALA A 254 8.40 -8.64 -19.07
C ALA A 254 8.80 -9.75 -20.06
N MET A 255 8.79 -11.01 -19.61
CA MET A 255 9.07 -12.17 -20.46
C MET A 255 8.02 -12.35 -21.58
N HIS A 256 6.74 -12.08 -21.29
CA HIS A 256 5.67 -12.18 -22.28
C HIS A 256 5.78 -11.09 -23.35
N ARG A 257 6.06 -9.85 -22.95
CA ARG A 257 6.18 -8.71 -23.86
C ARG A 257 7.50 -8.70 -24.63
N GLU A 258 8.56 -9.19 -24.01
CA GLU A 258 9.88 -9.27 -24.62
C GLU A 258 10.43 -10.72 -24.55
N PRO A 259 10.14 -11.56 -25.57
CA PRO A 259 10.56 -12.97 -25.58
C PRO A 259 12.09 -13.20 -25.54
N SER A 260 12.88 -12.16 -25.76
CA SER A 260 14.34 -12.21 -25.59
C SER A 260 14.76 -12.31 -24.12
N ILE A 261 13.88 -11.90 -23.19
CA ILE A 261 14.03 -12.10 -21.75
C ILE A 261 13.57 -13.52 -21.42
N ARG A 262 14.53 -14.42 -21.25
CA ARG A 262 14.28 -15.82 -20.93
C ARG A 262 15.19 -16.32 -19.81
N VAL A 263 14.65 -17.17 -18.95
CA VAL A 263 15.43 -17.79 -17.88
C VAL A 263 16.54 -18.65 -18.50
N GLY A 264 17.76 -18.55 -17.96
CA GLY A 264 18.94 -19.27 -18.44
C GLY A 264 19.86 -18.48 -19.37
N ALA A 265 19.47 -17.29 -19.85
CA ALA A 265 20.41 -16.38 -20.50
C ALA A 265 21.18 -15.55 -19.45
N THR A 266 22.49 -15.37 -19.64
CA THR A 266 23.40 -14.76 -18.65
C THR A 266 22.98 -13.36 -18.21
N GLU A 267 22.39 -12.56 -19.11
CA GLU A 267 22.07 -11.15 -18.88
C GLU A 267 20.63 -10.93 -18.38
N THR A 268 19.80 -11.98 -18.31
CA THR A 268 18.36 -11.84 -18.05
C THR A 268 18.08 -11.11 -16.74
N LEU A 269 18.81 -11.42 -15.66
CA LEU A 269 18.62 -10.76 -14.38
C LEU A 269 18.95 -9.26 -14.46
N SER A 270 20.08 -8.89 -15.08
CA SER A 270 20.49 -7.49 -15.25
C SER A 270 19.49 -6.71 -16.11
N ARG A 271 18.92 -7.34 -17.13
CA ARG A 271 17.86 -6.74 -17.96
C ARG A 271 16.57 -6.54 -17.18
N LEU A 272 16.17 -7.50 -16.35
CA LEU A 272 14.99 -7.38 -15.49
C LEU A 272 15.14 -6.27 -14.44
N GLN A 273 16.34 -6.08 -13.89
CA GLN A 273 16.62 -5.04 -12.89
C GLN A 273 16.36 -3.61 -13.38
N SER A 274 16.46 -3.37 -14.69
CA SER A 274 16.18 -2.06 -15.32
C SER A 274 14.93 -2.04 -16.18
N HIS A 275 14.13 -3.13 -16.18
CA HIS A 275 12.99 -3.27 -17.06
C HIS A 275 11.80 -2.40 -16.64
N CYS A 276 11.11 -1.80 -17.61
CA CYS A 276 10.02 -0.85 -17.38
C CYS A 276 8.79 -1.46 -16.70
N ASP A 277 8.57 -2.78 -16.81
CA ASP A 277 7.50 -3.49 -16.10
C ASP A 277 7.89 -3.90 -14.66
N VAL A 278 9.18 -3.97 -14.35
CA VAL A 278 9.70 -4.44 -13.05
C VAL A 278 9.96 -3.27 -12.10
N LEU A 279 10.55 -2.18 -12.61
CA LEU A 279 10.89 -1.01 -11.80
C LEU A 279 9.69 -0.38 -11.08
N PRO A 280 8.51 -0.19 -11.70
CA PRO A 280 7.35 0.37 -10.99
C PRO A 280 6.90 -0.51 -9.82
N GLU A 281 7.02 -1.83 -9.97
CA GLU A 281 6.67 -2.77 -8.91
C GLU A 281 7.67 -2.72 -7.75
N CYS A 282 8.98 -2.59 -8.02
CA CYS A 282 9.96 -2.28 -6.98
C CYS A 282 9.66 -0.95 -6.28
N GLY A 283 9.28 0.09 -7.03
CA GLY A 283 8.86 1.39 -6.51
C GLY A 283 7.66 1.25 -5.55
N HIS A 284 6.63 0.52 -5.94
CA HIS A 284 5.46 0.28 -5.08
C HIS A 284 5.81 -0.47 -3.79
N ILE A 285 6.76 -1.41 -3.82
CA ILE A 285 7.24 -2.07 -2.60
C ILE A 285 7.95 -1.04 -1.73
N TRP A 286 8.89 -0.28 -2.29
CA TRP A 286 9.66 0.73 -1.57
C TRP A 286 8.79 1.81 -0.91
N GLU A 287 7.84 2.36 -1.65
CA GLU A 287 6.90 3.39 -1.18
C GLU A 287 5.92 2.88 -0.11
N SER A 288 5.77 1.56 0.02
CA SER A 288 4.94 0.94 1.05
C SER A 288 5.67 0.66 2.37
N LEU A 289 6.97 0.91 2.40
CA LEU A 289 7.81 0.73 3.60
C LEU A 289 7.92 2.04 4.39
N GLU A 290 8.04 1.89 5.70
CA GLU A 290 8.28 2.99 6.61
C GLU A 290 9.72 3.52 6.50
N ALA A 291 9.97 4.72 7.03
CA ALA A 291 11.29 5.35 6.92
C ALA A 291 12.39 4.52 7.61
N GLU A 292 12.06 3.93 8.75
CA GLU A 292 12.93 3.05 9.53
C GLU A 292 13.21 1.74 8.78
N GLU A 293 12.22 1.23 8.04
CA GLU A 293 12.35 0.04 7.19
C GLU A 293 13.21 0.34 5.95
N GLN A 294 13.01 1.48 5.29
CA GLN A 294 13.83 1.92 4.17
C GLN A 294 15.29 2.11 4.60
N ALA A 295 15.53 2.74 5.75
CA ALA A 295 16.86 2.90 6.33
C ALA A 295 17.51 1.55 6.66
N ALA A 296 16.75 0.61 7.23
CA ALA A 296 17.24 -0.74 7.51
C ALA A 296 17.58 -1.51 6.21
N LEU A 297 16.78 -1.38 5.15
CA LEU A 297 17.10 -1.98 3.84
C LEU A 297 18.36 -1.40 3.21
N ILE A 298 18.55 -0.09 3.31
CA ILE A 298 19.77 0.59 2.87
C ILE A 298 20.99 0.05 3.60
N ALA A 299 20.92 -0.11 4.93
CA ALA A 299 22.01 -0.67 5.72
C ALA A 299 22.31 -2.11 5.32
N VAL A 300 21.27 -2.95 5.12
CA VAL A 300 21.41 -4.32 4.63
C VAL A 300 22.07 -4.36 3.25
N ALA A 301 21.69 -3.46 2.32
CA ALA A 301 22.28 -3.38 0.99
C ALA A 301 23.77 -2.95 1.02
N CYS A 302 24.13 -2.08 1.97
CA CYS A 302 25.52 -1.66 2.21
C CYS A 302 26.36 -2.68 2.98
N GLY A 303 25.77 -3.78 3.45
CA GLY A 303 26.46 -4.73 4.34
C GLY A 303 26.80 -4.16 5.72
N THR A 304 26.11 -3.09 6.15
CA THR A 304 26.26 -2.49 7.47
C THR A 304 25.19 -3.01 8.42
N ALA A 305 25.49 -3.02 9.72
CA ALA A 305 24.51 -3.37 10.74
C ALA A 305 23.49 -2.22 10.88
N PRO A 306 22.18 -2.49 10.76
CA PRO A 306 21.16 -1.47 11.00
C PRO A 306 21.22 -0.98 12.45
N THR A 307 21.11 0.32 12.63
CA THR A 307 21.14 0.96 13.96
C THR A 307 19.88 0.67 14.77
N GLU A 308 18.74 0.55 14.11
CA GLU A 308 17.44 0.30 14.73
C GLU A 308 16.95 -1.12 14.45
N ARG A 309 16.59 -1.85 15.51
CA ARG A 309 16.11 -3.24 15.40
C ARG A 309 14.66 -3.35 14.96
N ASP A 310 13.88 -2.27 15.08
CA ASP A 310 12.43 -2.30 14.81
C ASP A 310 12.15 -2.38 13.32
N GLY A 311 12.85 -1.59 12.50
CA GLY A 311 12.79 -1.69 11.04
C GLY A 311 13.18 -3.09 10.54
N LEU A 312 14.23 -3.70 11.11
CA LEU A 312 14.63 -5.08 10.79
C LEU A 312 13.56 -6.11 11.14
N ARG A 313 13.00 -6.06 12.36
CA ARG A 313 11.95 -6.98 12.80
C ARG A 313 10.71 -6.88 11.91
N SER A 314 10.31 -5.66 11.55
CA SER A 314 9.18 -5.43 10.65
C SER A 314 9.46 -5.98 9.24
N LEU A 315 10.63 -5.71 8.66
CA LEU A 315 11.03 -6.24 7.34
C LEU A 315 11.08 -7.77 7.31
N GLU A 316 11.56 -8.39 8.38
CA GLU A 316 11.59 -9.86 8.51
C GLU A 316 10.17 -10.42 8.62
N ALA A 317 9.31 -9.82 9.44
CA ALA A 317 7.90 -10.20 9.57
C ALA A 317 7.13 -10.05 8.24
N LYS A 318 7.41 -8.99 7.49
CA LYS A 318 6.88 -8.75 6.13
C LYS A 318 7.54 -9.64 5.08
N GLY A 319 8.58 -10.41 5.43
CA GLY A 319 9.28 -11.31 4.54
C GLY A 319 10.03 -10.61 3.41
N VAL A 320 10.48 -9.36 3.59
CA VAL A 320 11.30 -8.63 2.61
C VAL A 320 12.76 -9.05 2.72
N ILE A 321 13.21 -9.34 3.94
CA ILE A 321 14.55 -9.83 4.24
C ILE A 321 14.51 -11.27 4.80
N HIS A 322 15.68 -11.87 4.92
CA HIS A 322 15.90 -13.14 5.62
C HIS A 322 17.26 -13.13 6.31
N THR A 323 17.40 -13.93 7.37
CA THR A 323 18.69 -14.15 8.03
C THR A 323 19.60 -15.04 7.17
N ARG A 324 20.89 -14.71 7.11
CA ARG A 324 21.95 -15.52 6.51
C ARG A 324 23.13 -15.62 7.49
N ALA A 325 24.00 -16.61 7.31
CA ALA A 325 25.28 -16.66 8.02
C ALA A 325 26.04 -15.34 7.80
N GLY A 326 26.13 -14.51 8.84
CA GLY A 326 26.79 -13.20 8.82
C GLY A 326 25.87 -11.97 8.76
N GLY A 327 24.54 -12.11 8.77
CA GLY A 327 23.63 -10.95 8.87
C GLY A 327 22.27 -11.15 8.21
N TYR A 328 21.77 -10.10 7.57
CA TYR A 328 20.50 -10.10 6.83
C TYR A 328 20.73 -9.94 5.34
N ALA A 329 19.82 -10.46 4.52
CA ALA A 329 19.83 -10.27 3.08
C ALA A 329 18.42 -9.99 2.55
N ILE A 330 18.32 -9.11 1.56
CA ILE A 330 17.07 -8.85 0.82
C ILE A 330 16.73 -10.10 0.02
N ARG A 331 15.49 -10.59 0.11
CA ARG A 331 15.08 -11.87 -0.51
C ARG A 331 15.15 -11.86 -2.03
N SER A 332 14.68 -10.77 -2.65
CA SER A 332 14.69 -10.63 -4.10
C SER A 332 15.98 -9.91 -4.54
N PRO A 333 16.82 -10.53 -5.39
CA PRO A 333 17.99 -9.84 -5.96
C PRO A 333 17.59 -8.71 -6.93
N ILE A 334 16.40 -8.77 -7.52
CA ILE A 334 15.85 -7.67 -8.33
C ILE A 334 15.54 -6.47 -7.42
N PHE A 335 14.84 -6.70 -6.31
CA PHE A 335 14.55 -5.64 -5.35
C PHE A 335 15.82 -5.13 -4.65
N ALA A 336 16.79 -6.01 -4.38
CA ALA A 336 18.08 -5.61 -3.81
C ALA A 336 18.84 -4.63 -4.71
N ALA A 337 18.84 -4.86 -6.03
CA ALA A 337 19.44 -3.93 -6.99
C ALA A 337 18.69 -2.59 -7.03
N PHE A 338 17.36 -2.61 -6.93
CA PHE A 338 16.57 -1.38 -6.81
C PHE A 338 16.89 -0.60 -5.53
N VAL A 339 17.03 -1.27 -4.38
CA VAL A 339 17.44 -0.63 -3.12
C VAL A 339 18.85 -0.05 -3.24
N ALA A 340 19.77 -0.78 -3.87
CA ALA A 340 21.12 -0.27 -4.13
C ALA A 340 21.11 0.99 -5.01
N SER A 341 20.17 1.11 -5.96
CA SER A 341 20.00 2.35 -6.74
C SER A 341 19.38 3.51 -5.96
N GLN A 342 18.80 3.25 -4.77
CA GLN A 342 18.36 4.30 -3.85
C GLN A 342 19.49 4.83 -2.97
N LEU A 343 20.66 4.17 -2.97
CA LEU A 343 21.80 4.65 -2.20
C LEU A 343 22.22 6.04 -2.71
N PRO A 344 22.46 7.01 -1.81
CA PRO A 344 23.12 8.24 -2.19
C PRO A 344 24.45 7.89 -2.86
N SER A 345 24.67 8.36 -4.08
CA SER A 345 25.94 8.17 -4.79
C SER A 345 27.11 8.56 -3.88
N GLN A 346 27.93 7.59 -3.48
CA GLN A 346 29.09 7.83 -2.59
C GLN A 346 30.23 8.61 -3.27
N ALA A 347 30.01 9.13 -4.49
CA ALA A 347 30.89 10.09 -5.13
C ALA A 347 30.66 11.49 -4.53
N GLY A 348 31.35 11.76 -3.41
CA GLY A 348 31.79 13.06 -2.90
C GLY A 348 30.89 14.30 -3.06
N ARG A 349 30.47 14.88 -1.92
CA ARG A 349 30.08 16.30 -1.74
C ARG A 349 29.14 16.89 -2.82
N GLY A 350 27.82 16.78 -2.59
CA GLY A 350 26.79 17.59 -3.25
C GLY A 350 26.63 17.32 -4.75
N SER A 351 26.08 16.16 -5.13
CA SER A 351 25.76 15.86 -6.52
C SER A 351 24.37 16.42 -6.86
N PHE A 352 24.33 17.66 -7.35
CA PHE A 352 23.17 18.17 -8.07
C PHE A 352 23.25 17.68 -9.52
N GLU A 353 22.40 16.73 -9.92
CA GLU A 353 22.34 16.27 -11.31
C GLU A 353 21.13 16.91 -12.02
N PHE A 354 21.35 17.44 -13.21
CA PHE A 354 20.30 18.10 -14.00
C PHE A 354 20.06 17.32 -15.29
N ASP A 355 18.88 16.71 -15.43
CA ASP A 355 18.42 16.12 -16.70
C ASP A 355 17.55 17.15 -17.42
N SER A 356 18.17 17.90 -18.34
CA SER A 356 17.49 18.94 -19.12
C SER A 356 16.53 18.36 -20.17
N ALA A 357 16.65 17.08 -20.54
CA ALA A 357 15.73 16.44 -21.47
C ALA A 357 14.42 16.02 -20.80
N ARG A 358 14.45 15.75 -19.49
CA ARG A 358 13.29 15.33 -18.69
C ARG A 358 12.76 16.40 -17.74
N ASN A 359 13.36 17.58 -17.70
CA ASN A 359 13.09 18.62 -16.69
C ASN A 359 13.12 18.07 -15.25
N GLU A 360 14.10 17.22 -14.97
CA GLU A 360 14.30 16.57 -13.67
C GLU A 360 15.59 17.07 -13.02
N VAL A 361 15.55 17.30 -11.70
CA VAL A 361 16.74 17.56 -10.88
C VAL A 361 16.88 16.46 -9.85
N ARG A 362 18.09 15.91 -9.69
CA ARG A 362 18.41 15.02 -8.58
C ARG A 362 19.26 15.75 -7.56
N ILE A 363 18.77 15.81 -6.33
CA ILE A 363 19.50 16.40 -5.19
C ILE A 363 19.81 15.25 -4.23
N ASN A 364 21.10 14.97 -4.02
CA ASN A 364 21.55 13.83 -3.19
C ASN A 364 20.88 12.48 -3.58
N GLY A 365 20.66 12.27 -4.87
CA GLY A 365 20.01 11.06 -5.41
C GLY A 365 18.48 11.09 -5.45
N TYR A 366 17.82 12.07 -4.82
CA TYR A 366 16.37 12.21 -4.83
C TYR A 366 15.89 12.94 -6.10
N PRO A 367 15.07 12.31 -6.96
CA PRO A 367 14.57 12.94 -8.18
C PRO A 367 13.41 13.88 -7.89
N ILE A 368 13.48 15.10 -8.43
CA ILE A 368 12.43 16.10 -8.42
C ILE A 368 11.93 16.24 -9.85
N ARG A 369 10.70 15.78 -10.09
CA ARG A 369 10.08 15.67 -11.42
C ARG A 369 9.02 16.74 -11.65
N ASP A 370 8.59 16.84 -12.90
CA ASP A 370 7.51 17.73 -13.36
C ASP A 370 7.76 19.20 -13.01
N LEU A 371 9.02 19.63 -13.08
CA LEU A 371 9.40 21.02 -12.90
C LEU A 371 9.07 21.80 -14.16
N SER A 372 8.42 22.94 -14.01
CA SER A 372 8.36 23.95 -15.07
C SER A 372 9.77 24.43 -15.41
N LEU A 373 9.95 25.00 -16.61
CA LEU A 373 11.24 25.55 -17.02
C LEU A 373 11.75 26.65 -16.05
N VAL A 374 10.83 27.43 -15.48
CA VAL A 374 11.14 28.45 -14.47
C VAL A 374 11.56 27.83 -13.14
N GLU A 375 10.85 26.80 -12.66
CA GLU A 375 11.24 26.08 -11.44
C GLU A 375 12.60 25.41 -11.60
N LEU A 376 12.86 24.81 -12.77
CA LEU A 376 14.15 24.19 -13.10
C LEU A 376 15.29 25.21 -13.13
N SER A 377 15.08 26.38 -13.74
CA SER A 377 16.11 27.43 -13.83
C SER A 377 16.44 27.99 -12.45
N LEU A 378 15.42 28.32 -11.65
CA LEU A 378 15.58 28.80 -10.27
C LEU A 378 16.33 27.78 -9.42
N LEU A 379 15.93 26.51 -9.45
CA LEU A 379 16.58 25.47 -8.67
C LEU A 379 18.03 25.26 -9.12
N ARG A 380 18.31 25.28 -10.44
CA ARG A 380 19.67 25.24 -10.99
C ARG A 380 20.51 26.40 -10.47
N ARG A 381 20.00 27.63 -10.53
CA ARG A 381 20.70 28.84 -10.08
C ARG A 381 21.07 28.76 -8.60
N ILE A 382 20.18 28.23 -7.76
CA ILE A 382 20.41 28.04 -6.32
C ILE A 382 21.45 26.93 -6.08
N CYS A 383 21.40 25.82 -6.82
CA CYS A 383 22.38 24.73 -6.72
C CYS A 383 23.78 25.17 -7.15
N GLU A 384 23.92 25.92 -8.25
CA GLU A 384 25.22 26.43 -8.73
C GLU A 384 25.94 27.34 -7.73
N ARG A 385 25.18 28.01 -6.87
CA ARG A 385 25.71 28.91 -5.84
C ARG A 385 25.90 28.24 -4.48
N TYR A 386 25.48 26.98 -4.31
CA TYR A 386 25.63 26.25 -3.06
C TYR A 386 27.11 26.24 -2.57
N PRO A 387 27.36 26.43 -1.26
CA PRO A 387 26.39 26.64 -0.18
C PRO A 387 26.02 28.12 0.04
N LYS A 388 26.36 29.04 -0.86
CA LYS A 388 26.09 30.48 -0.68
C LYS A 388 24.63 30.82 -1.05
N PRO A 389 24.02 31.81 -0.38
CA PRO A 389 22.71 32.31 -0.77
C PRO A 389 22.77 33.02 -2.13
N VAL A 390 21.68 32.91 -2.89
CA VAL A 390 21.43 33.66 -4.13
C VAL A 390 20.53 34.84 -3.81
N SER A 391 20.88 36.02 -4.31
CA SER A 391 20.11 37.23 -4.05
C SER A 391 18.74 37.18 -4.73
N ARG A 392 17.77 37.88 -4.16
CA ARG A 392 16.44 38.03 -4.77
C ARG A 392 16.51 38.63 -6.18
N ALA A 393 17.43 39.58 -6.40
CA ALA A 393 17.61 40.24 -7.69
C ALA A 393 18.06 39.26 -8.79
N ASP A 394 19.01 38.37 -8.46
CA ASP A 394 19.51 37.37 -9.40
C ASP A 394 18.43 36.33 -9.74
N LEU A 395 17.65 35.90 -8.74
CA LEU A 395 16.54 34.96 -8.93
C LEU A 395 15.41 35.58 -9.75
N LEU A 396 15.14 36.87 -9.57
CA LEU A 396 14.12 37.59 -10.33
C LEU A 396 14.54 37.74 -11.80
N ALA A 397 15.81 38.04 -12.06
CA ALA A 397 16.36 38.10 -13.42
C ALA A 397 16.30 36.73 -14.12
N ASP A 398 16.62 35.65 -13.40
CA ASP A 398 16.57 34.29 -13.93
C ASP A 398 15.13 33.83 -14.23
N MET A 399 14.19 34.11 -13.32
CA MET A 399 12.76 33.84 -13.53
C MET A 399 12.23 34.57 -14.78
N LEU A 400 12.51 35.87 -14.92
CA LEU A 400 12.02 36.67 -16.04
C LEU A 400 12.57 36.22 -17.39
N SER A 401 13.78 35.63 -17.41
CA SER A 401 14.41 35.12 -18.63
C SER A 401 13.80 33.82 -19.14
N HIS A 402 13.13 33.06 -18.26
CA HIS A 402 12.55 31.74 -18.57
C HIS A 402 11.02 31.72 -18.48
N GLU A 403 10.39 32.84 -18.11
CA GLU A 403 8.95 32.98 -18.00
C GLU A 403 8.32 33.17 -19.40
N SER A 404 7.40 32.28 -19.77
CA SER A 404 6.67 32.37 -21.04
C SER A 404 5.53 33.40 -20.99
N LEU A 405 5.00 33.78 -22.16
CA LEU A 405 3.81 34.65 -22.25
C LEU A 405 2.58 34.05 -21.56
N ALA A 406 2.47 32.72 -21.47
CA ALA A 406 1.48 32.01 -20.68
C ALA A 406 2.05 31.73 -19.27
N ARG A 407 1.82 32.65 -18.34
CA ARG A 407 2.36 32.59 -16.97
C ARG A 407 1.54 31.63 -16.10
N GLN A 408 2.22 30.83 -15.28
CA GLN A 408 1.57 29.93 -14.30
C GLN A 408 0.96 30.68 -13.12
N TYR A 409 1.57 31.81 -12.72
CA TYR A 409 1.13 32.62 -11.59
C TYR A 409 0.82 34.06 -12.03
N GLY A 410 -0.14 34.71 -11.36
CA GLY A 410 -0.49 36.11 -11.56
C GLY A 410 0.18 37.05 -10.54
N GLY A 411 0.10 38.36 -10.78
CA GLY A 411 0.63 39.41 -9.87
C GLY A 411 1.93 40.06 -10.35
N SER A 412 2.58 40.86 -9.50
CA SER A 412 3.87 41.49 -9.80
C SER A 412 4.98 40.43 -9.97
N PRO A 413 6.10 40.73 -10.67
CA PRO A 413 7.24 39.81 -10.79
C PRO A 413 7.71 39.26 -9.43
N GLU A 414 7.74 40.11 -8.42
CA GLU A 414 8.14 39.76 -7.05
C GLU A 414 7.17 38.78 -6.39
N ALA A 415 5.86 38.98 -6.59
CA ALA A 415 4.84 38.10 -6.07
C ALA A 415 4.86 36.73 -6.77
N ARG A 416 5.18 36.69 -8.06
CA ARG A 416 5.33 35.44 -8.82
C ARG A 416 6.57 34.67 -8.38
N LEU A 417 7.71 35.34 -8.21
CA LEU A 417 8.93 34.72 -7.71
C LEU A 417 8.69 34.04 -6.35
N SER A 418 8.02 34.72 -5.42
CA SER A 418 7.67 34.14 -4.12
C SER A 418 6.77 32.90 -4.26
N GLN A 419 5.82 32.89 -5.20
CA GLN A 419 4.95 31.74 -5.45
C GLN A 419 5.71 30.54 -6.03
N TYR A 420 6.62 30.76 -6.99
CA TYR A 420 7.48 29.71 -7.52
C TYR A 420 8.40 29.13 -6.43
N LEU A 421 9.05 29.98 -5.64
CA LEU A 421 9.93 29.54 -4.55
C LEU A 421 9.17 28.78 -3.46
N ALA A 422 7.95 29.20 -3.11
CA ALA A 422 7.09 28.48 -2.18
C ALA A 422 6.58 27.14 -2.77
N GLY A 423 6.37 27.07 -4.08
CA GLY A 423 6.10 25.83 -4.81
C GLY A 423 7.29 24.86 -4.72
N LEU A 424 8.49 25.33 -5.06
CA LEU A 424 9.73 24.57 -4.96
C LEU A 424 10.00 24.08 -3.54
N LYS A 425 9.87 24.96 -2.52
CA LYS A 425 10.05 24.56 -1.12
C LYS A 425 9.09 23.43 -0.74
N ARG A 426 7.80 23.53 -1.07
CA ARG A 426 6.83 22.45 -0.79
C ARG A 426 7.24 21.14 -1.45
N ARG A 427 7.72 21.15 -2.69
CA ARG A 427 8.20 19.93 -3.38
C ARG A 427 9.44 19.34 -2.72
N LEU A 428 10.36 20.16 -2.25
CA LEU A 428 11.56 19.73 -1.53
C LEU A 428 11.24 19.18 -0.14
N ASP A 429 10.31 19.82 0.58
CA ASP A 429 9.85 19.37 1.89
C ASP A 429 9.11 18.01 1.77
N LEU A 430 8.40 17.75 0.66
CA LEU A 430 7.74 16.46 0.38
C LEU A 430 8.73 15.28 0.23
N ILE A 431 9.96 15.54 -0.18
CA ILE A 431 11.05 14.54 -0.22
C ILE A 431 11.93 14.58 1.03
N LYS A 432 11.44 15.21 2.11
CA LYS A 432 12.12 15.36 3.42
C LYS A 432 13.51 16.00 3.35
N LEU A 433 13.80 16.70 2.26
CA LEU A 433 14.94 17.59 2.17
C LEU A 433 14.45 18.97 2.62
N ASP A 434 14.47 19.29 3.92
CA ASP A 434 14.25 20.67 4.40
C ASP A 434 15.46 21.54 4.08
N CYS A 435 15.79 21.56 2.78
CA CYS A 435 17.06 22.04 2.28
C CYS A 435 16.93 23.44 1.70
N LEU A 436 15.74 23.92 1.34
CA LEU A 436 15.59 25.27 0.80
C LEU A 436 15.17 26.27 1.88
N ARG A 437 16.10 27.17 2.24
CA ARG A 437 15.83 28.33 3.08
C ARG A 437 15.53 29.55 2.21
N ILE A 438 14.43 30.22 2.52
CA ILE A 438 14.03 31.49 1.91
C ILE A 438 14.11 32.55 3.02
N TYR A 439 14.98 33.54 2.83
CA TYR A 439 15.24 34.60 3.81
C TYR A 439 14.20 35.74 3.69
N PRO A 440 14.02 36.57 4.75
CA PRO A 440 13.06 37.67 4.73
C PRO A 440 13.31 38.72 3.64
N ASP A 441 14.56 38.88 3.20
CA ASP A 441 14.97 39.74 2.10
C ASP A 441 14.71 39.12 0.70
N GLY A 442 14.23 37.88 0.66
CA GLY A 442 13.96 37.10 -0.54
C GLY A 442 15.18 36.39 -1.12
N ALA A 443 16.32 36.39 -0.43
CA ALA A 443 17.45 35.54 -0.80
C ALA A 443 17.11 34.06 -0.55
N CYS A 444 17.66 33.16 -1.37
CA CYS A 444 17.43 31.71 -1.21
C CYS A 444 18.75 30.96 -1.08
N GLN A 445 18.77 29.94 -0.23
CA GLN A 445 19.95 29.11 -0.03
C GLN A 445 19.54 27.65 0.13
N LEU A 446 20.30 26.77 -0.54
CA LEU A 446 20.26 25.34 -0.24
C LEU A 446 21.14 25.03 0.96
N VAL A 447 20.61 24.28 1.92
CA VAL A 447 21.23 23.78 3.13
C VAL A 447 21.10 22.26 3.06
N LEU A 448 22.16 21.61 2.60
CA LEU A 448 22.25 20.15 2.53
C LEU A 448 23.03 19.61 3.72
#